data_AF-A0A2G9LXX2-F1
#
_entry.id   AF-A0A2G9LXX2-F1
#
_cell.length_a   1.000
_cell.length_b   1.000
_cell.length_c   1.000
_cell.angle_alpha   90.00
_cell.angle_beta   90.00
_cell.angle_gamma   90.00
#
_symmetry.space_group_name_H-M   'P 1'
#
loop_
_entity.id
_entity.type
_entity.pdbx_description
1 polymer ?
#
loop_
_entity_poly.entity_id
_entity_poly.type
_entity_poly.pdbx_seq_one_letter_code
_entity_poly.pdbx_strand_id
1 'polypeptide(L)'
;MVQEMKKLILKDYQDLLALNIPITLNVKKLLFPQTILGHIQAGHTYFLKHQEINFLMEDVFLALGIDPNEAKIKRETLIYDFKNCLEDLMDGKINKLVDRKGKPVFGNQFLEEIF
;
A
#
# COMPACT_ATOMS: atom_id res chain seq x y z
N MET A 1 24.16 5.73 -8.36
CA MET A 1 23.39 5.50 -7.12
C MET A 1 21.90 5.78 -7.33
N VAL A 2 21.46 7.04 -7.53
CA VAL A 2 20.03 7.39 -7.68
C VAL A 2 19.31 6.63 -8.82
N GLN A 3 19.95 6.54 -10.01
CA GLN A 3 19.36 5.81 -11.16
C GLN A 3 19.33 4.29 -10.98
N GLU A 4 20.22 3.74 -10.15
CA GLU A 4 20.26 2.31 -9.86
C GLU A 4 19.17 1.94 -8.86
N MET A 5 19.06 2.69 -7.76
CA MET A 5 18.02 2.52 -6.76
C MET A 5 16.62 2.57 -7.39
N LYS A 6 16.38 3.55 -8.27
CA LYS A 6 15.12 3.66 -9.02
C LYS A 6 14.81 2.38 -9.83
N LYS A 7 15.81 1.77 -10.47
CA LYS A 7 15.62 0.51 -11.22
C LYS A 7 15.26 -0.65 -10.29
N LEU A 8 15.89 -0.74 -9.13
CA LEU A 8 15.60 -1.78 -8.14
C LEU A 8 14.17 -1.63 -7.58
N ILE A 9 13.77 -0.40 -7.26
CA ILE A 9 12.40 -0.07 -6.83
C ILE A 9 11.37 -0.46 -7.88
N LEU A 10 11.60 -0.08 -9.15
CA LEU A 10 10.69 -0.43 -10.24
C LEU A 10 10.58 -1.94 -10.44
N LYS A 11 11.69 -2.67 -10.30
CA LYS A 11 11.72 -4.12 -10.41
C LYS A 11 10.93 -4.79 -9.29
N ASP A 12 11.19 -4.41 -8.05
CA ASP A 12 10.47 -4.94 -6.88
C ASP A 12 8.97 -4.63 -6.95
N TYR A 13 8.62 -3.44 -7.42
CA TYR A 13 7.23 -3.05 -7.65
C TYR A 13 6.53 -3.91 -8.72
N GLN A 14 7.22 -4.23 -9.82
CA GLN A 14 6.70 -5.13 -10.86
C GLN A 14 6.47 -6.54 -10.33
N ASP A 15 7.41 -7.06 -9.52
CA ASP A 15 7.27 -8.38 -8.90
C ASP A 15 6.09 -8.42 -7.93
N LEU A 16 5.89 -7.37 -7.13
CA LEU A 16 4.71 -7.23 -6.26
C LEU A 16 3.40 -7.14 -7.06
N LEU A 17 3.38 -6.42 -8.18
CA LEU A 17 2.19 -6.35 -9.06
C LEU A 17 1.82 -7.71 -9.67
N ALA A 18 2.80 -8.57 -9.91
CA ALA A 18 2.58 -9.92 -10.42
C ALA A 18 1.94 -10.85 -9.37
N LEU A 19 1.96 -10.49 -8.08
CA LEU A 19 1.28 -11.25 -7.05
C LEU A 19 -0.24 -11.16 -7.20
N ASN A 20 -0.90 -12.32 -7.12
CA ASN A 20 -2.35 -12.45 -7.12
C ASN A 20 -2.96 -12.10 -5.76
N ILE A 21 -2.80 -10.83 -5.36
CA ILE A 21 -3.41 -10.28 -4.15
C ILE A 21 -4.79 -9.70 -4.53
N PRO A 22 -5.89 -10.09 -3.85
CA PRO A 22 -7.27 -9.73 -4.19
C PRO A 22 -7.63 -8.30 -3.74
N ILE A 23 -6.83 -7.31 -4.14
CA ILE A 23 -7.09 -5.89 -3.91
C ILE A 23 -6.97 -5.15 -5.25
N THR A 24 -7.73 -4.06 -5.40
CA THR A 24 -7.71 -3.29 -6.65
C THR A 24 -6.32 -2.72 -6.95
N LEU A 25 -6.03 -2.50 -8.24
CA LEU A 25 -4.75 -1.91 -8.67
C LEU A 25 -4.48 -0.54 -8.02
N ASN A 26 -5.52 0.26 -7.79
CA ASN A 26 -5.38 1.55 -7.12
C ASN A 26 -4.91 1.40 -5.67
N VAL A 27 -5.37 0.36 -4.97
CA VAL A 27 -4.92 0.07 -3.61
C VAL A 27 -3.53 -0.54 -3.60
N LYS A 28 -3.19 -1.41 -4.57
CA LYS A 28 -1.81 -1.91 -4.76
C LYS A 28 -0.81 -0.76 -4.91
N LYS A 29 -1.12 0.23 -5.75
CA LYS A 29 -0.29 1.45 -5.95
C LYS A 29 -0.02 2.23 -4.67
N LEU A 30 -0.90 2.14 -3.67
CA LEU A 30 -0.78 2.86 -2.41
C LEU A 30 -0.09 2.01 -1.33
N LEU A 31 -0.33 0.70 -1.30
CA LEU A 31 0.20 -0.20 -0.27
C LEU A 31 1.59 -0.75 -0.58
N PHE A 32 1.84 -1.21 -1.81
CA PHE A 32 3.11 -1.86 -2.17
C PHE A 32 4.35 -1.00 -1.97
N PRO A 33 4.32 0.33 -2.15
CA PRO A 33 5.44 1.18 -1.79
C PRO A 33 5.93 0.97 -0.35
N GLN A 34 5.02 0.72 0.61
CA GLN A 34 5.37 0.40 2.00
C GLN A 34 6.23 -0.86 2.10
N THR A 35 5.86 -1.90 1.36
CA THR A 35 6.60 -3.17 1.31
C THR A 35 7.99 -2.95 0.72
N ILE A 36 8.10 -2.20 -0.38
CA ILE A 36 9.38 -1.87 -1.02
C ILE A 36 10.28 -1.09 -0.06
N LEU A 37 9.74 -0.11 0.67
CA LEU A 37 10.51 0.61 1.69
C LEU A 37 11.06 -0.34 2.75
N GLY A 38 10.23 -1.27 3.23
CA GLY A 38 10.67 -2.31 4.16
C GLY A 38 11.80 -3.15 3.57
N HIS A 39 11.71 -3.53 2.29
CA HIS A 39 12.77 -4.26 1.60
C HIS A 39 14.07 -3.44 1.50
N ILE A 40 14.01 -2.15 1.19
CA ILE A 40 15.18 -1.26 1.13
C ILE A 40 15.83 -1.15 2.51
N GLN A 41 15.05 -0.83 3.54
CA GLN A 41 15.56 -0.55 4.88
C GLN A 41 16.15 -1.79 5.55
N ALA A 42 15.64 -2.98 5.25
CA ALA A 42 16.17 -4.25 5.73
C ALA A 42 17.17 -4.92 4.77
N GLY A 43 17.44 -4.32 3.60
CA GLY A 43 18.36 -4.89 2.61
C GLY A 43 17.87 -6.20 2.00
N HIS A 44 16.57 -6.41 1.80
CA HIS A 44 16.02 -7.64 1.21
C HIS A 44 16.26 -7.72 -0.30
N THR A 45 16.43 -8.95 -0.79
CA THR A 45 16.40 -9.31 -2.22
C THR A 45 17.31 -8.42 -3.08
N TYR A 46 16.73 -7.49 -3.84
CA TYR A 46 17.44 -6.60 -4.75
C TYR A 46 18.29 -5.55 -4.02
N PHE A 47 18.00 -5.30 -2.75
CA PHE A 47 18.60 -4.22 -1.96
C PHE A 47 19.71 -4.67 -1.00
N LEU A 48 20.17 -5.92 -1.07
CA LEU A 48 21.23 -6.46 -0.19
C LEU A 48 22.52 -5.61 -0.17
N LYS A 49 22.86 -4.97 -1.28
CA LYS A 49 24.04 -4.10 -1.41
C LYS A 49 23.72 -2.60 -1.34
N HIS A 50 22.44 -2.28 -1.19
CA HIS A 50 21.87 -0.94 -1.29
C HIS A 50 20.92 -0.68 -0.13
N GLN A 51 21.22 -1.24 1.05
CA GLN A 51 20.43 -1.01 2.24
C GLN A 51 20.53 0.46 2.64
N GLU A 52 19.39 1.14 2.73
CA GLU A 52 19.32 2.55 3.08
C GLU A 52 18.27 2.76 4.19
N ILE A 53 18.71 2.81 5.44
CA ILE A 53 17.82 2.98 6.61
C ILE A 53 17.09 4.32 6.57
N ASN A 54 17.73 5.36 6.02
CA ASN A 54 17.18 6.71 5.93
C ASN A 54 16.28 6.93 4.70
N PHE A 55 16.07 5.90 3.88
CA PHE A 55 15.15 6.00 2.74
C PHE A 55 13.74 6.29 3.25
N LEU A 56 13.04 7.20 2.60
CA LEU A 56 11.69 7.61 3.01
C LEU A 56 10.64 7.07 2.03
N MET A 57 9.39 7.08 2.48
CA MET A 57 8.27 6.69 1.63
C MET A 57 8.12 7.61 0.41
N GLU A 58 8.43 8.89 0.58
CA GLU A 58 8.41 9.90 -0.48
C GLU A 58 9.40 9.54 -1.60
N ASP A 59 10.59 9.04 -1.26
CA ASP A 59 11.60 8.62 -2.23
C ASP A 59 11.11 7.43 -3.08
N VAL A 60 10.41 6.48 -2.46
CA VAL A 60 9.82 5.33 -3.18
C VAL A 60 8.74 5.83 -4.14
N PHE A 61 7.85 6.73 -3.71
CA PHE A 61 6.81 7.28 -4.59
C PHE A 61 7.41 8.06 -5.77
N LEU A 62 8.41 8.90 -5.52
CA LEU A 62 9.13 9.63 -6.56
C LEU A 62 9.81 8.68 -7.55
N ALA A 63 10.42 7.60 -7.07
CA ALA A 63 11.03 6.58 -7.93
C ALA A 63 10.00 5.89 -8.84
N LEU A 64 8.76 5.71 -8.36
CA LEU A 64 7.64 5.16 -9.13
C LEU A 64 6.93 6.20 -10.02
N GLY A 65 7.34 7.47 -9.98
CA GLY A 65 6.70 8.54 -10.74
C GLY A 65 5.31 8.92 -10.20
N ILE A 66 5.08 8.68 -8.91
CA ILE A 66 3.84 9.00 -8.21
C ILE A 66 4.08 10.26 -7.37
N ASP A 67 3.11 11.19 -7.36
CA ASP A 67 3.16 12.36 -6.49
C ASP A 67 3.03 11.94 -5.00
N PRO A 68 4.03 12.24 -4.15
CA PRO A 68 4.02 11.79 -2.76
C PRO A 68 2.88 12.40 -1.93
N ASN A 69 2.49 13.65 -2.20
CA ASN A 69 1.43 14.33 -1.44
C ASN A 69 0.06 13.71 -1.78
N GLU A 70 -0.19 13.49 -3.06
CA GLU A 70 -1.40 12.82 -3.53
C GLU A 70 -1.48 11.39 -2.97
N ALA A 71 -0.37 10.65 -3.00
CA ALA A 71 -0.31 9.30 -2.45
C ALA A 71 -0.56 9.27 -0.95
N LYS A 72 -0.01 10.22 -0.20
CA LYS A 72 -0.22 10.36 1.24
C LYS A 72 -1.69 10.59 1.57
N ILE A 73 -2.35 11.56 0.92
CA ILE A 73 -3.77 11.86 1.13
C ILE A 73 -4.64 10.63 0.84
N LYS A 74 -4.36 9.92 -0.27
CA LYS A 74 -5.08 8.72 -0.64
C LYS A 74 -4.88 7.57 0.36
N ARG A 75 -3.66 7.41 0.89
CA ARG A 75 -3.37 6.42 1.94
C ARG A 75 -4.06 6.74 3.25
N GLU A 76 -4.03 8.00 3.68
CA GLU A 76 -4.76 8.45 4.86
C GLU A 76 -6.25 8.16 4.72
N THR A 77 -6.83 8.44 3.55
CA THR A 77 -8.22 8.10 3.24
C THR A 77 -8.49 6.60 3.43
N LEU A 78 -7.65 5.72 2.88
CA LEU A 78 -7.79 4.26 3.05
C LEU A 78 -7.73 3.84 4.53
N ILE A 79 -6.83 4.45 5.31
CA ILE A 79 -6.68 4.16 6.75
C ILE A 79 -7.94 4.60 7.51
N TYR A 80 -8.45 5.80 7.22
CA TYR A 80 -9.66 6.31 7.85
C TYR A 80 -10.91 5.51 7.45
N ASP A 81 -11.02 5.07 6.20
CA ASP A 81 -12.11 4.20 5.75
C ASP A 81 -12.12 2.89 6.54
N PHE A 82 -10.96 2.26 6.73
CA PHE A 82 -10.84 1.05 7.54
C PHE A 82 -11.14 1.31 9.02
N LYS A 83 -10.63 2.41 9.60
CA LYS A 83 -10.92 2.80 10.98
C LYS A 83 -12.41 3.00 11.20
N ASN A 84 -13.08 3.76 10.33
CA ASN A 84 -14.52 4.03 10.41
C ASN A 84 -15.33 2.73 10.29
N CYS A 85 -14.92 1.82 9.41
CA CYS A 85 -15.53 0.50 9.27
C CYS A 85 -15.46 -0.29 10.60
N LEU A 86 -14.29 -0.32 11.26
CA LEU A 86 -14.16 -0.99 12.56
C LEU A 86 -15.01 -0.36 13.65
N GLU A 87 -15.06 0.98 13.73
CA GLU A 87 -15.92 1.70 14.69
C GLU A 87 -17.39 1.36 14.45
N ASP A 88 -17.86 1.41 13.21
CA ASP A 88 -19.25 1.13 12.86
C ASP A 88 -19.61 -0.36 13.07
N LEU A 89 -18.64 -1.28 12.91
CA LEU A 89 -18.79 -2.71 13.23
C LEU A 89 -18.92 -2.94 14.74
N MET A 90 -18.06 -2.30 15.54
CA MET A 90 -18.09 -2.39 17.01
C MET A 90 -19.37 -1.78 17.60
N ASP A 91 -19.88 -0.71 16.99
CA ASP A 91 -21.15 -0.08 17.36
C ASP A 91 -22.38 -0.86 16.88
N GLY A 92 -22.19 -1.93 16.09
CA GLY A 92 -23.29 -2.73 15.52
C GLY A 92 -24.09 -2.01 14.42
N LYS A 93 -23.57 -0.94 13.83
CA LYS A 93 -24.22 -0.19 12.73
C LYS A 93 -24.10 -0.93 11.40
N ILE A 94 -23.01 -1.67 11.22
CA ILE A 94 -22.77 -2.56 10.09
C ILE A 94 -22.39 -3.94 10.61
N ASN A 95 -22.52 -4.96 9.77
CA ASN A 95 -22.15 -6.34 10.07
C ASN A 95 -21.13 -6.89 9.06
N LYS A 96 -20.48 -6.04 8.27
CA LYS A 96 -19.55 -6.42 7.20
C LYS A 96 -18.37 -5.46 7.14
N LEU A 97 -17.25 -5.88 6.57
CA LEU A 97 -16.05 -5.06 6.43
C LEU A 97 -16.11 -4.12 5.19
N VAL A 98 -17.06 -3.19 5.25
CA VAL A 98 -17.32 -2.19 4.21
C VAL A 98 -17.15 -0.76 4.75
N ASP A 99 -16.81 0.17 3.86
CA ASP A 99 -16.80 1.60 4.12
C ASP A 99 -18.25 2.16 4.29
N ARG A 100 -18.36 3.43 4.66
CA ARG A 100 -19.66 4.11 4.85
C ARG A 100 -20.47 4.31 3.55
N LYS A 101 -19.91 3.94 2.39
CA LYS A 101 -20.59 3.91 1.09
C LYS A 101 -21.01 2.48 0.72
N GLY A 102 -20.79 1.50 1.60
CA GLY A 102 -21.09 0.10 1.38
C GLY A 102 -20.10 -0.62 0.47
N LYS A 103 -18.92 -0.04 0.19
CA LYS A 103 -17.87 -0.68 -0.61
C LYS A 103 -16.87 -1.41 0.28
N PRO A 104 -16.30 -2.54 -0.13
CA PRO A 104 -15.33 -3.25 0.69
C PRO A 104 -14.10 -2.39 0.97
N VAL A 105 -13.65 -2.44 2.22
CA VAL A 105 -12.40 -1.78 2.63
C VAL A 105 -11.23 -2.34 1.82
N PHE A 106 -10.27 -1.49 1.47
CA PHE A 106 -9.17 -1.82 0.55
C PHE A 106 -9.59 -2.33 -0.84
N GLY A 107 -10.88 -2.20 -1.20
CA GLY A 107 -11.42 -2.74 -2.44
C GLY A 107 -11.27 -4.27 -2.55
N ASN A 108 -11.21 -4.97 -1.42
CA ASN A 108 -11.09 -6.42 -1.38
C ASN A 108 -12.47 -7.06 -1.26
N GLN A 109 -12.98 -7.63 -2.35
CA GLN A 109 -14.31 -8.24 -2.38
C GLN A 109 -14.49 -9.38 -1.37
N PHE A 110 -13.42 -10.10 -1.03
CA PHE A 110 -13.48 -11.14 0.00
C PHE A 110 -13.94 -10.60 1.35
N LEU A 111 -13.65 -9.33 1.67
CA LEU A 111 -14.03 -8.71 2.94
C LEU A 111 -15.54 -8.40 3.03
N GLU A 112 -16.28 -8.41 1.92
CA GLU A 112 -17.75 -8.26 1.94
C GLU A 112 -18.47 -9.50 2.50
N GLU A 113 -17.79 -10.64 2.50
CA GLU A 113 -18.32 -11.95 2.92
C GLU A 113 -17.96 -12.31 4.37
N ILE A 114 -17.13 -11.49 5.02
CA ILE A 114 -16.71 -11.71 6.40
C ILE A 114 -17.66 -10.96 7.34
N PHE A 115 -18.28 -11.75 8.24
CA PHE A 115 -19.28 -11.41 9.27
C PHE A 115 -20.75 -11.45 8.82
#